data_AF-A0A429G495-F1
#
_entry.id   AF-A0A429G495-F1
#
_cell.length_a   1.000
_cell.length_b   1.000
_cell.length_c   1.000
_cell.angle_alpha   90.00
_cell.angle_beta   90.00
_cell.angle_gamma   90.00
#
_symmetry.space_group_name_H-M   'P 1'
#
loop_
_entity.id
_entity.type
_entity.pdbx_description
1 polymer ?
#
loop_
_entity_poly.entity_id
_entity_poly.type
_entity_poly.pdbx_seq_one_letter_code
_entity_poly.pdbx_strand_id
1 'polypeptide(L)' 'MAVGGYSAQCLELPGCISEGETREEALENIKEAIKGYLEAFPEEVEKAERKKELVEIVV' A
#
# COMPACT_ATOMS: atom_id res chain seq x y z
N MET A 1 12.52 -22.61 4.14
CA MET A 1 12.69 -21.52 5.12
C MET A 1 11.59 -20.52 4.85
N ALA A 2 10.50 -20.55 5.62
CA ALA A 2 9.54 -19.44 5.60
C ALA A 2 10.03 -18.46 6.67
N VAL A 3 10.87 -17.52 6.26
CA VAL A 3 11.14 -16.33 7.06
C VAL A 3 9.85 -15.51 7.01
N GLY A 4 9.17 -15.40 8.15
CA GLY A 4 7.95 -14.61 8.25
C GLY A 4 8.27 -13.15 8.02
N GLY A 5 8.07 -12.69 6.78
CA GLY A 5 8.12 -11.28 6.42
C GLY A 5 6.78 -10.60 6.70
N TYR A 6 6.82 -9.29 6.82
CA TYR A 6 5.65 -8.44 6.84
C TYR A 6 5.33 -8.01 5.40
N SER A 7 4.06 -8.12 5.02
CA SER A 7 3.55 -7.52 3.78
C SER A 7 2.65 -6.34 4.14
N ALA A 8 2.72 -5.27 3.36
CA ALA A 8 1.82 -4.14 3.45
C ALA A 8 1.12 -3.94 2.10
N GLN A 9 -0.14 -3.51 2.13
CA GLN A 9 -0.91 -3.17 0.94
C GLN A 9 -1.68 -1.88 1.17
N CYS A 10 -1.73 -1.02 0.16
CA CYS A 10 -2.58 0.15 0.15
C CYS A 10 -3.95 -0.24 -0.40
N LEU A 11 -4.99 -0.17 0.42
CA LEU A 11 -6.35 -0.54 -0.02
C LEU A 11 -6.90 0.40 -1.09
N GLU A 12 -6.52 1.68 -1.03
CA GLU A 12 -6.94 2.67 -2.02
C GLU A 12 -6.17 2.53 -3.33
N LEU A 13 -4.99 1.93 -3.30
CA LEU A 13 -4.12 1.68 -4.44
C LEU A 13 -3.77 0.18 -4.50
N PRO A 14 -4.68 -0.69 -4.97
CA PRO A 14 -4.54 -2.15 -4.85
C PRO A 14 -3.27 -2.74 -5.48
N GLY A 15 -2.63 -2.03 -6.40
CA GLY A 15 -1.33 -2.40 -7.01
C GLY A 15 -0.11 -1.97 -6.21
N CYS A 16 -0.29 -1.24 -5.11
CA CYS A 16 0.79 -0.79 -4.24
C CYS A 16 0.93 -1.77 -3.07
N ILE A 17 1.89 -2.67 -3.19
CA ILE A 17 2.20 -3.73 -2.22
C ILE A 17 3.69 -3.63 -1.92
N SER A 18 4.08 -3.86 -0.67
CA SER A 18 5.48 -4.00 -0.28
C SER A 18 5.65 -5.17 0.68
N GLU A 19 6.90 -5.59 0.84
CA GLU A 19 7.32 -6.58 1.81
C GLU A 19 8.54 -6.07 2.59
N GLY A 20 8.78 -6.63 3.77
CA GLY A 20 9.95 -6.35 4.60
C GLY A 20 10.15 -7.42 5.68
N GLU A 21 11.36 -7.52 6.22
CA GLU A 21 11.66 -8.43 7.34
C GLU A 21 11.03 -7.94 8.65
N THR A 22 10.81 -6.62 8.76
CA THR A 22 10.12 -5.98 9.88
C THR A 22 8.86 -5.24 9.44
N ARG A 23 7.95 -4.99 10.40
CA ARG A 23 6.75 -4.19 10.16
C ARG A 23 7.13 -2.79 9.71
N GLU A 24 8.14 -2.20 10.35
CA GLU A 24 8.61 -0.85 10.04
C GLU A 24 9.15 -0.77 8.61
N GLU A 25 9.95 -1.75 8.19
CA GLU A 25 10.49 -1.84 6.83
C GLU A 25 9.39 -1.98 5.78
N ALA A 26 8.44 -2.90 5.97
CA ALA A 26 7.31 -3.03 5.04
C ALA A 26 6.51 -1.71 4.93
N LEU A 27 6.30 -1.02 6.06
CA LEU A 27 5.61 0.27 6.09
C LEU A 27 6.41 1.41 5.45
N GLU A 28 7.73 1.41 5.55
CA GLU A 28 8.58 2.40 4.90
C GLU A 28 8.59 2.16 3.38
N ASN A 29 8.78 0.91 2.96
CA ASN A 29 8.77 0.50 1.57
C ASN A 29 7.46 0.86 0.87
N ILE A 30 6.31 0.63 1.51
CA ILE A 30 5.02 0.97 0.90
C ILE A 30 4.80 2.48 0.80
N LYS A 31 5.31 3.29 1.74
CA LYS A 31 5.21 4.75 1.64
C LYS A 31 5.99 5.29 0.45
N GLU A 32 7.19 4.75 0.20
CA GLU A 32 7.96 5.12 -1.00
C GLU A 32 7.24 4.72 -2.28
N ALA A 33 6.69 3.50 -2.32
CA ALA A 33 5.92 3.03 -3.47
C ALA A 33 4.66 3.89 -3.75
N ILE A 34 3.91 4.25 -2.70
CA ILE A 34 2.75 5.14 -2.80
C ILE A 34 3.20 6.51 -3.32
N LYS A 35 4.27 7.07 -2.77
CA LYS A 35 4.76 8.39 -3.17
C LYS A 35 5.13 8.40 -4.65
N GLY A 36 5.94 7.42 -5.10
CA GLY A 36 6.32 7.31 -6.51
C GLY A 36 5.11 7.09 -7.44
N TYR A 37 4.11 6.35 -6.98
CA TYR A 37 2.85 6.19 -7.71
C TYR A 37 2.08 7.50 -7.85
N LEU A 38 1.88 8.25 -6.76
CA LEU A 38 1.16 9.52 -6.80
C LEU A 38 1.93 10.61 -7.58
N GLU A 39 3.27 10.57 -7.57
CA GLU A 39 4.10 11.43 -8.42
C GLU A 39 3.92 11.11 -9.91
N ALA A 40 3.72 9.84 -10.26
CA ALA A 40 3.44 9.42 -11.64
C ALA A 40 1.98 9.64 -12.08
N PHE A 41 1.04 9.61 -11.14
CA PHE A 41 -0.41 9.68 -11.37
C PHE A 41 -1.09 10.69 -10.42
N PRO A 42 -0.85 12.01 -10.61
CA PRO A 42 -1.37 13.04 -9.70
C PRO A 42 -2.90 13.10 -9.64
N GLU A 43 -3.63 12.65 -10.66
CA GLU A 43 -5.09 12.57 -10.67
C GLU A 43 -5.66 11.57 -9.66
N GLU A 44 -4.86 10.63 -9.18
CA GLU A 44 -5.27 9.67 -8.14
C GLU A 44 -5.33 10.33 -6.76
N VAL A 45 -4.60 11.43 -6.54
CA VAL A 45 -4.66 12.23 -5.31
C VAL A 45 -6.06 12.80 -5.10
N GLU A 46 -6.69 13.36 -6.15
CA GLU A 46 -8.06 13.88 -6.07
C GLU A 46 -9.10 12.77 -5.80
N LYS A 47 -8.81 11.53 -6.21
CA LYS A 47 -9.72 10.39 -6.00
C LYS A 47 -9.63 9.81 -4.59
N ALA A 48 -8.47 9.94 -3.93
CA ALA A 48 -8.24 9.51 -2.55
C ALA A 48 -9.04 10.35 -1.53
N GLU A 49 -9.36 11.61 -1.84
CA GLU A 49 -10.14 12.48 -0.94
C GLU A 49 -11.63 12.09 -0.84
N ARG A 50 -12.12 11.19 -1.69
CA ARG A 50 -13.50 10.69 -1.63
C ARG A 50 -13.60 9.60 -0.56
N LYS A 51 -14.39 9.85 0.50
CA LYS A 51 -14.73 8.82 1.49
C LYS A 51 -15.35 7.60 0.79
N LYS A 52 -14.73 6.44 0.94
CA LYS A 52 -15.22 5.14 0.47
C LYS A 52 -15.37 4.20 1.67
N GLU A 53 -16.40 3.36 1.63
CA GLU A 53 -16.49 2.21 2.54
C GLU A 53 -15.66 1.06 1.93
N LEU A 54 -14.72 0.53 2.72
CA LEU A 54 -13.85 -0.57 2.30
C LEU A 54 -14.28 -1.84 3.05
N VAL A 55 -14.57 -2.91 2.29
CA VAL A 55 -14.88 -4.25 2.83
C VAL A 55 -13.88 -5.23 2.22
N GLU A 56 -13.03 -5.82 3.07
CA GLU A 56 -12.04 -6.82 2.68
C GLU A 56 -12.52 -8.22 3.09
N ILE A 57 -12.50 -9.18 2.17
CA ILE A 57 -12.83 -10.59 2.44
C ILE A 57 -11.57 -11.41 2.21
N VAL A 58 -11.08 -12.05 3.27
CA VAL A 58 -9.93 -12.97 3.24
C VAL A 58 -10.45 -14.39 3.45
N VAL A 59 -10.03 -15.32 2.59
CA VAL A 59 -10.43 -16.75 2.61
C VAL A 59 -9.38 -17.59 3.31
#